data_AF-A0A1Q9V5S0-F1
#
_entry.id   AF-A0A1Q9V5S0-F1
#
_cell.length_a   1.000
_cell.length_b   1.000
_cell.length_c   1.000
_cell.angle_alpha   90.00
_cell.angle_beta   90.00
_cell.angle_gamma   90.00
#
_symmetry.space_group_name_H-M   'P 1'
#
loop_
_entity.id
_entity.type
_entity.pdbx_description
1 polymer ?
#
loop_
_entity_poly.entity_id
_entity_poly.type
_entity_poly.pdbx_seq_one_letter_code
_entity_poly.pdbx_strand_id
1 'polypeptide(L)'
;MAREGRKVTLDHGVYAQSRLLADLPSDVASAAYARVDAMARKLRLSDSSRNLDQLRADVFADLLPGNDPGVQVPQSAAMVYLHMPIDTALSMSETGASIDGVGPVPAAYAREIMTNPKSVWRKVLCDPATGNPVDLGRSSYRPNSTIRKVVEVRDRMCIVPWCRRPARHCDFDHLQQWAKDNGSTSTANAAPRCRKHHQLKNAPGWIHSYDPVHGTSSTTTPLGVTYTDKRETVLPPRSSETDSATDEPPPF
;
A
#
# COMPACT_ATOMS: atom_id res chain seq x y z
N MET A 1 -8.34 5.41 -34.53
CA MET A 1 -8.83 4.04 -34.26
C MET A 1 -7.76 3.11 -33.64
N ALA A 2 -6.73 2.60 -34.35
CA ALA A 2 -5.72 1.71 -33.72
C ALA A 2 -4.69 2.41 -32.80
N ARG A 3 -4.44 3.71 -33.02
CA ARG A 3 -3.44 4.50 -32.25
C ARG A 3 -4.01 5.20 -31.02
N GLU A 4 -5.33 5.33 -30.89
CA GLU A 4 -5.99 6.06 -29.80
C GLU A 4 -6.24 5.19 -28.56
N GLY A 5 -6.41 3.88 -28.73
CA GLY A 5 -6.66 2.93 -27.62
C GLY A 5 -5.40 2.35 -26.98
N ARG A 6 -4.21 2.87 -27.29
CA ARG A 6 -2.95 2.30 -26.78
C ARG A 6 -2.84 2.52 -25.28
N LYS A 7 -2.70 1.45 -24.52
CA LYS A 7 -2.53 1.48 -23.08
C LYS A 7 -1.73 0.28 -22.60
N VAL A 8 -1.11 0.43 -21.44
CA VAL A 8 -0.53 -0.69 -20.69
C VAL A 8 -1.37 -0.86 -19.44
N THR A 9 -1.79 -2.09 -19.15
CA THR A 9 -2.61 -2.46 -17.99
C THR A 9 -1.88 -3.50 -17.18
N LEU A 10 -1.79 -3.27 -15.86
CA LEU A 10 -1.32 -4.26 -14.89
C LEU A 10 -2.54 -4.84 -14.18
N ASP A 11 -2.73 -6.15 -14.30
CA ASP A 11 -3.79 -6.90 -13.63
C ASP A 11 -3.17 -7.92 -12.69
N HIS A 12 -3.54 -7.87 -11.41
CA HIS A 12 -2.98 -8.75 -10.39
C HIS A 12 -3.80 -10.05 -10.32
N GLY A 13 -3.12 -11.18 -10.53
CA GLY A 13 -3.72 -12.51 -10.50
C GLY A 13 -3.50 -13.22 -9.17
N VAL A 14 -3.97 -14.47 -9.11
CA VAL A 14 -3.74 -15.38 -7.97
C VAL A 14 -2.35 -16.05 -8.08
N TYR A 15 -1.85 -16.61 -6.98
CA TYR A 15 -0.57 -17.35 -6.91
C TYR A 15 0.67 -16.53 -7.26
N ALA A 16 0.75 -15.29 -6.76
CA ALA A 16 1.92 -14.44 -6.97
C ALA A 16 2.16 -14.01 -8.44
N GLN A 17 1.18 -14.23 -9.32
CA GLN A 17 1.29 -13.87 -10.74
C GLN A 17 0.57 -12.56 -11.03
N SER A 18 1.13 -11.75 -11.90
CA SER A 18 0.48 -10.54 -12.43
C SER A 18 0.61 -10.52 -13.95
N ARG A 19 -0.41 -9.99 -14.63
CA ARG A 19 -0.47 -9.86 -16.07
C ARG A 19 -0.18 -8.42 -16.46
N LEU A 20 0.82 -8.22 -17.30
CA LEU A 20 1.07 -6.94 -17.97
C LEU A 20 0.58 -7.05 -19.41
N LEU A 21 -0.44 -6.27 -19.76
CA LEU A 21 -1.10 -6.28 -21.06
C LEU A 21 -0.85 -4.95 -21.76
N ALA A 22 -0.54 -4.97 -23.05
CA ALA A 22 -0.37 -3.77 -23.85
C ALA A 22 -1.27 -3.80 -25.09
N ASP A 23 -2.12 -2.80 -25.24
CA ASP A 23 -2.88 -2.56 -26.46
C ASP A 23 -2.00 -1.76 -27.42
N LEU A 24 -1.55 -2.38 -28.51
CA LEU A 24 -0.61 -1.81 -29.47
C LEU A 24 -1.12 -1.96 -30.90
N PRO A 25 -0.64 -1.13 -31.85
CA PRO A 25 -0.82 -1.41 -33.28
C PRO A 25 -0.30 -2.82 -33.62
N SER A 26 -1.02 -3.53 -34.48
CA SER A 26 -0.76 -4.95 -34.75
C SER A 26 0.67 -5.22 -35.25
N ASP A 27 1.20 -4.34 -36.09
CA ASP A 27 2.57 -4.40 -36.61
C ASP A 27 3.61 -4.30 -35.48
N VAL A 28 3.41 -3.39 -34.54
CA VAL A 28 4.30 -3.21 -33.38
C VAL A 28 4.19 -4.41 -32.43
N ALA A 29 2.98 -4.88 -32.14
CA ALA A 29 2.75 -6.05 -31.28
C ALA A 29 3.40 -7.31 -31.85
N SER A 30 3.22 -7.56 -33.16
CA SER A 30 3.83 -8.70 -33.85
C SER A 30 5.36 -8.63 -33.85
N ALA A 31 5.94 -7.44 -34.10
CA ALA A 31 7.39 -7.25 -34.06
C ALA A 31 7.97 -7.49 -32.66
N ALA A 32 7.30 -6.96 -31.61
CA ALA A 32 7.70 -7.16 -30.23
C ALA A 32 7.65 -8.64 -29.82
N TYR A 33 6.55 -9.34 -30.15
CA TYR A 33 6.41 -10.76 -29.87
C TYR A 33 7.45 -11.60 -30.60
N ALA A 34 7.70 -11.34 -31.89
CA ALA A 34 8.70 -12.05 -32.67
C ALA A 34 10.11 -11.90 -32.08
N ARG A 35 10.45 -10.71 -31.58
CA ARG A 35 11.74 -10.47 -30.90
C ARG A 35 11.87 -11.30 -29.62
N VAL A 36 10.83 -11.33 -28.78
CA VAL A 36 10.81 -12.15 -27.56
C VAL A 36 10.90 -13.64 -27.89
N ASP A 37 10.14 -14.12 -28.88
CA ASP A 37 10.16 -15.52 -29.32
C ASP A 37 11.54 -15.96 -29.83
N ALA A 38 12.19 -15.12 -30.65
CA ALA A 38 13.52 -15.42 -31.17
C ALA A 38 14.57 -15.55 -30.05
N MET A 39 14.54 -14.66 -29.06
CA MET A 39 15.44 -14.72 -27.90
C MET A 39 15.16 -15.96 -27.03
N ALA A 40 13.89 -16.25 -26.75
CA ALA A 40 13.49 -17.43 -25.98
C ALA A 40 13.93 -18.74 -26.65
N ARG A 41 13.75 -18.86 -27.98
CA ARG A 41 14.24 -20.02 -28.75
C ARG A 41 15.75 -20.17 -28.65
N LYS A 42 16.50 -19.06 -28.71
CA LYS A 42 17.96 -19.09 -28.57
C LYS A 42 18.37 -19.59 -27.18
N LEU A 43 17.70 -19.14 -26.12
CA LEU A 43 17.95 -19.61 -24.75
C LEU A 43 17.58 -21.09 -24.56
N ARG A 44 16.51 -21.56 -25.22
CA ARG A 44 16.08 -22.96 -25.17
C ARG A 44 17.14 -23.93 -25.72
N LEU A 45 17.95 -23.48 -26.68
CA LEU A 45 19.07 -24.28 -27.21
C LEU A 45 20.14 -24.52 -26.14
N SER A 46 20.36 -23.57 -25.23
CA SER A 46 21.33 -23.68 -24.14
C SER A 46 20.75 -24.29 -22.86
N ASP A 47 19.44 -24.19 -22.63
CA ASP A 47 18.77 -24.74 -21.45
C ASP A 47 17.44 -25.39 -21.83
N SER A 48 17.43 -26.72 -21.80
CA SER A 48 16.28 -27.57 -22.13
C SER A 48 15.39 -27.90 -20.91
N SER A 49 15.67 -27.36 -19.73
CA SER A 49 14.82 -27.57 -18.54
C SER A 49 13.55 -26.71 -18.52
N ARG A 50 13.61 -25.49 -19.07
CA ARG A 50 12.50 -24.50 -19.07
C ARG A 50 11.78 -24.41 -20.41
N ASN A 51 10.44 -24.53 -20.42
CA ASN A 51 9.68 -24.52 -21.67
C ASN A 51 9.72 -23.16 -22.38
N LEU A 52 9.31 -23.12 -23.65
CA LEU A 52 9.38 -21.88 -24.45
C LEU A 52 8.52 -20.75 -23.88
N ASP A 53 7.38 -21.04 -23.24
CA ASP A 53 6.53 -20.01 -22.65
C ASP A 53 7.17 -19.38 -21.41
N GLN A 54 7.80 -20.20 -20.55
CA GLN A 54 8.61 -19.73 -19.42
C GLN A 54 9.76 -18.84 -19.91
N LEU A 55 10.50 -19.29 -20.94
CA LEU A 55 11.61 -18.50 -21.50
C LEU A 55 11.15 -17.20 -22.17
N ARG A 56 9.97 -17.18 -22.82
CA ARG A 56 9.37 -15.95 -23.35
C ARG A 56 9.01 -14.98 -22.22
N ALA A 57 8.44 -15.48 -21.13
CA ALA A 57 8.12 -14.67 -19.96
C ALA A 57 9.38 -14.08 -19.31
N ASP A 58 10.43 -14.87 -19.14
CA ASP A 58 11.73 -14.43 -18.60
C ASP A 58 12.35 -13.33 -19.48
N VAL A 59 12.44 -13.56 -20.80
CA VAL A 59 12.97 -12.58 -21.75
C VAL A 59 12.15 -11.29 -21.74
N PHE A 60 10.82 -11.41 -21.71
CA PHE A 60 9.94 -10.25 -21.62
C PHE A 60 10.20 -9.44 -20.34
N ALA A 61 10.33 -10.12 -19.20
CA ALA A 61 10.62 -9.51 -17.91
C ALA A 61 12.01 -8.89 -17.82
N ASP A 62 13.02 -9.43 -18.52
CA ASP A 62 14.38 -8.86 -18.57
C ASP A 62 14.49 -7.66 -19.52
N LEU A 63 13.70 -7.62 -20.59
CA LEU A 63 13.74 -6.53 -21.57
C LEU A 63 13.06 -5.24 -21.07
N LEU A 64 11.98 -5.36 -20.30
CA LEU A 64 11.19 -4.21 -19.84
C LEU A 64 11.90 -3.25 -18.86
N PRO A 65 12.76 -3.72 -17.93
CA PRO A 65 13.56 -2.87 -17.07
C PRO A 65 14.77 -2.23 -17.77
N GLY A 66 14.99 -2.51 -19.05
CA GLY A 66 16.08 -1.93 -19.83
C GLY A 66 15.99 -0.40 -19.87
N ASN A 67 17.13 0.30 -19.74
CA ASN A 67 17.18 1.75 -19.88
C ASN A 67 16.98 2.15 -21.35
N ASP A 68 15.85 2.80 -21.66
CA ASP A 68 15.58 3.35 -22.98
C ASP A 68 16.37 4.65 -23.27
N PRO A 69 16.84 4.86 -24.52
CA PRO A 69 17.47 6.11 -24.92
C PRO A 69 16.40 7.20 -25.08
N GLY A 70 16.33 8.13 -24.12
CA GLY A 70 15.50 9.34 -24.20
C GLY A 70 14.76 9.71 -22.91
N VAL A 71 14.61 8.76 -21.98
CA VAL A 71 14.04 9.01 -20.65
C VAL A 71 14.82 8.19 -19.63
N GLN A 72 15.62 8.86 -18.79
CA GLN A 72 16.18 8.20 -17.61
C GLN A 72 15.12 8.16 -16.51
N VAL A 73 14.43 7.02 -16.42
CA VAL A 73 13.68 6.65 -15.23
C VAL A 73 14.70 6.04 -14.26
N PRO A 74 14.73 6.43 -12.96
CA PRO A 74 15.51 5.68 -11.98
C PRO A 74 15.15 4.19 -12.11
N GLN A 75 16.11 3.27 -11.92
CA GLN A 75 15.81 1.84 -11.80
C GLN A 75 14.75 1.67 -10.71
N SER A 76 13.49 1.66 -11.13
CA SER A 76 12.35 1.47 -10.26
C SER A 76 12.15 -0.02 -10.25
N ALA A 77 12.97 -0.70 -9.45
CA ALA A 77 12.61 -2.02 -8.98
C ALA A 77 11.21 -1.86 -8.38
N ALA A 78 10.23 -2.56 -8.97
CA ALA A 78 8.85 -2.51 -8.53
C ALA A 78 8.82 -2.73 -7.01
N MET A 79 8.32 -1.73 -6.27
CA MET A 79 8.28 -1.83 -4.81
C MET A 79 7.09 -2.71 -4.43
N VAL A 80 7.36 -3.90 -3.94
CA VAL A 80 6.35 -4.85 -3.49
C VAL A 80 6.29 -4.85 -1.95
N TYR A 81 5.08 -4.72 -1.38
CA TYR A 81 4.88 -4.88 0.06
C TYR A 81 4.61 -6.35 0.35
N LEU A 82 5.52 -6.96 1.13
CA LEU A 82 5.45 -8.35 1.53
C LEU A 82 5.15 -8.43 3.03
N HIS A 83 4.02 -9.04 3.35
CA HIS A 83 3.56 -9.33 4.71
C HIS A 83 3.94 -10.75 5.05
N MET A 84 4.84 -10.94 6.02
CA MET A 84 5.33 -12.26 6.39
C MET A 84 5.66 -12.32 7.88
N PRO A 85 5.26 -13.38 8.58
CA PRO A 85 5.75 -13.67 9.93
C PRO A 85 7.28 -13.77 9.98
N ILE A 86 7.87 -13.31 11.08
CA ILE A 86 9.35 -13.23 11.20
C ILE A 86 10.02 -14.60 11.26
N ASP A 87 9.37 -15.57 11.87
CA ASP A 87 9.76 -16.97 11.91
C ASP A 87 9.75 -17.59 10.50
N THR A 88 8.76 -17.26 9.65
CA THR A 88 8.75 -17.69 8.25
C THR A 88 9.91 -17.08 7.46
N ALA A 89 10.19 -15.79 7.67
CA ALA A 89 11.32 -15.10 7.06
C ALA A 89 12.69 -15.70 7.49
N LEU A 90 12.80 -16.15 8.74
CA LEU A 90 13.98 -16.81 9.29
C LEU A 90 14.04 -18.31 8.97
N SER A 91 13.15 -18.83 8.12
CA SER A 91 13.03 -20.26 7.78
C SER A 91 12.79 -21.17 8.99
N MET A 92 12.15 -20.62 10.03
CA MET A 92 11.72 -21.34 11.24
C MET A 92 10.28 -21.85 11.12
N SER A 93 9.51 -21.37 10.13
CA SER A 93 8.16 -21.85 9.80
C SER A 93 7.83 -21.72 8.30
N GLU A 94 6.80 -22.43 7.84
CA GLU A 94 6.30 -22.39 6.46
C GLU A 94 4.94 -21.69 6.34
N THR A 95 4.57 -20.91 7.36
CA THR A 95 3.37 -20.06 7.33
C THR A 95 3.47 -19.12 6.12
N GLY A 96 2.50 -19.16 5.19
CA GLY A 96 2.56 -18.38 3.95
C GLY A 96 2.74 -16.87 4.19
N ALA A 97 3.14 -16.14 3.14
CA ALA A 97 3.22 -14.68 3.15
C ALA A 97 2.06 -14.07 2.35
N SER A 98 1.92 -12.75 2.32
CA SER A 98 0.98 -12.06 1.45
C SER A 98 1.64 -10.87 0.76
N ILE A 99 1.28 -10.63 -0.49
CA ILE A 99 1.75 -9.50 -1.29
C ILE A 99 0.58 -8.53 -1.54
N ASP A 100 0.78 -7.23 -1.32
CA ASP A 100 -0.23 -6.21 -1.63
C ASP A 100 -0.65 -6.29 -3.11
N GLY A 101 -1.97 -6.32 -3.35
CA GLY A 101 -2.55 -6.42 -4.69
C GLY A 101 -2.59 -7.85 -5.26
N VAL A 102 -1.82 -8.79 -4.73
CA VAL A 102 -1.70 -10.16 -5.25
C VAL A 102 -2.28 -11.22 -4.30
N GLY A 103 -2.24 -10.98 -2.98
CA GLY A 103 -2.79 -11.88 -1.97
C GLY A 103 -1.78 -12.90 -1.44
N PRO A 104 -2.23 -14.03 -0.85
CA PRO A 104 -1.35 -14.98 -0.19
C PRO A 104 -0.42 -15.70 -1.17
N VAL A 105 0.83 -15.88 -0.76
CA VAL A 105 1.90 -16.55 -1.51
C VAL A 105 2.64 -17.56 -0.63
N PRO A 106 3.20 -18.64 -1.19
CA PRO A 106 4.00 -19.59 -0.43
C PRO A 106 5.25 -18.96 0.19
N ALA A 107 5.66 -19.46 1.38
CA ALA A 107 6.82 -18.98 2.12
C ALA A 107 8.12 -19.03 1.29
N ALA A 108 8.33 -20.11 0.53
CA ALA A 108 9.49 -20.25 -0.34
C ALA A 108 9.61 -19.13 -1.39
N TYR A 109 8.49 -18.78 -2.02
CA TYR A 109 8.44 -17.70 -3.02
C TYR A 109 8.67 -16.33 -2.38
N ALA A 110 8.11 -16.13 -1.19
CA ALA A 110 8.32 -14.91 -0.43
C ALA A 110 9.80 -14.70 -0.06
N ARG A 111 10.52 -15.77 0.28
CA ARG A 111 11.98 -15.76 0.54
C ARG A 111 12.80 -15.50 -0.74
N GLU A 112 12.33 -15.98 -1.88
CA GLU A 112 12.94 -15.69 -3.19
C GLU A 112 12.89 -14.18 -3.50
N ILE A 113 11.74 -13.54 -3.28
CA ILE A 113 11.59 -12.07 -3.42
C ILE A 113 12.55 -11.34 -2.46
N MET A 114 12.64 -11.81 -1.21
CA MET A 114 13.48 -11.17 -0.20
C MET A 114 14.98 -11.17 -0.56
N THR A 115 15.43 -12.23 -1.23
CA THR A 115 16.86 -12.47 -1.51
C THR A 115 17.28 -12.05 -2.92
N ASN A 116 16.32 -11.78 -3.81
CA ASN A 116 16.61 -11.34 -5.18
C ASN A 116 17.14 -9.89 -5.18
N PRO A 117 18.40 -9.64 -5.61
CA PRO A 117 19.01 -8.31 -5.61
C PRO A 117 18.36 -7.33 -6.61
N LYS A 118 17.55 -7.82 -7.56
CA LYS A 118 16.76 -7.00 -8.50
C LYS A 118 15.39 -6.63 -7.94
N SER A 119 14.97 -7.19 -6.80
CA SER A 119 13.69 -6.91 -6.15
C SER A 119 13.84 -5.83 -5.09
N VAL A 120 12.96 -4.83 -5.11
CA VAL A 120 12.83 -3.87 -4.01
C VAL A 120 11.57 -4.20 -3.25
N TRP A 121 11.74 -4.64 -2.01
CA TRP A 121 10.65 -5.02 -1.13
C TRP A 121 10.75 -4.24 0.19
N ARG A 122 9.62 -4.08 0.89
CA ARG A 122 9.61 -3.56 2.25
C ARG A 122 9.00 -4.58 3.21
N LYS A 123 9.71 -4.81 4.30
CA LYS A 123 9.23 -5.63 5.42
C LYS A 123 8.05 -4.92 6.09
N VAL A 124 6.90 -5.59 6.12
CA VAL A 124 5.78 -5.23 6.99
C VAL A 124 5.68 -6.32 8.04
N LEU A 125 6.10 -6.01 9.27
CA LEU A 125 5.90 -6.89 10.42
C LEU A 125 4.40 -6.87 10.74
N CYS A 126 3.80 -8.03 10.99
CA CYS A 126 2.41 -8.12 11.46
C CYS A 126 2.39 -8.74 12.86
N ASP A 127 1.47 -8.25 13.69
CA ASP A 127 1.25 -8.76 15.03
C ASP A 127 0.68 -10.18 14.88
N PRO A 128 1.37 -11.22 15.37
CA PRO A 128 0.93 -12.59 15.21
C PRO A 128 -0.42 -12.90 15.91
N ALA A 129 -0.84 -12.08 16.89
CA ALA A 129 -2.13 -12.26 17.57
C ALA A 129 -3.30 -11.61 16.82
N THR A 130 -3.07 -10.54 16.05
CA THR A 130 -4.14 -9.73 15.43
C THR A 130 -4.06 -9.63 13.91
N GLY A 131 -2.97 -10.06 13.28
CA GLY A 131 -2.71 -9.94 11.84
C GLY A 131 -2.46 -8.51 11.36
N ASN A 132 -2.47 -7.52 12.26
CA ASN A 132 -2.30 -6.12 11.91
C ASN A 132 -0.82 -5.78 11.66
N PRO A 133 -0.49 -4.93 10.68
CA PRO A 133 0.85 -4.38 10.52
C PRO A 133 1.35 -3.71 11.81
N VAL A 134 2.38 -4.27 12.44
CA VAL A 134 3.12 -3.63 13.54
C VAL A 134 4.04 -2.60 12.92
N ASP A 135 3.63 -1.34 13.08
CA ASP A 135 4.42 -0.11 13.03
C ASP A 135 5.49 0.01 11.91
N LEU A 136 5.25 0.92 10.96
CA LEU A 136 6.22 1.27 9.91
C LEU A 136 7.39 2.16 10.40
N GLY A 137 7.41 2.54 11.68
CA GLY A 137 8.48 3.31 12.31
C GLY A 137 8.75 4.66 11.63
N ARG A 138 9.73 5.41 12.16
CA ARG A 138 10.13 6.77 11.72
C ARG A 138 10.83 6.80 10.34
N SER A 139 10.76 5.74 9.54
CA SER A 139 11.66 5.51 8.40
C SER A 139 11.56 6.56 7.29
N SER A 140 10.51 7.39 7.23
CA SER A 140 10.52 8.61 6.44
C SER A 140 9.46 9.63 6.85
N TYR A 141 9.73 10.91 6.55
CA TYR A 141 8.77 12.01 6.70
C TYR A 141 7.57 11.90 5.74
N ARG A 142 7.77 11.34 4.54
CA ARG A 142 6.70 11.22 3.54
C ARG A 142 5.88 9.96 3.80
N PRO A 143 4.55 10.05 3.95
CA PRO A 143 3.73 8.85 4.04
C PRO A 143 3.87 8.03 2.75
N ASN A 144 3.95 6.71 2.89
CA ASN A 144 3.74 5.85 1.74
C ASN A 144 2.28 5.99 1.26
N SER A 145 2.01 5.58 0.02
CA SER A 145 0.69 5.71 -0.60
C SER A 145 -0.40 4.99 0.21
N THR A 146 -0.08 3.87 0.84
CA THR A 146 -0.98 3.06 1.66
C THR A 146 -1.46 3.80 2.91
N ILE A 147 -0.54 4.32 3.74
CA ILE A 147 -0.90 5.10 4.94
C ILE A 147 -1.74 6.31 4.56
N ARG A 148 -1.36 7.02 3.49
CA ARG A 148 -2.14 8.15 2.98
C ARG A 148 -3.56 7.71 2.61
N LYS A 149 -3.71 6.60 1.89
CA LYS A 149 -5.01 6.10 1.44
C LYS A 149 -5.89 5.67 2.62
N VAL A 150 -5.33 5.02 3.62
CA VAL A 150 -6.05 4.64 4.84
C VAL A 150 -6.59 5.88 5.56
N VAL A 151 -5.76 6.92 5.74
CA VAL A 151 -6.18 8.19 6.36
C VAL A 151 -7.27 8.87 5.53
N GLU A 152 -7.16 8.88 4.20
CA GLU A 152 -8.19 9.45 3.31
C GLU A 152 -9.55 8.75 3.46
N VAL A 153 -9.57 7.42 3.46
CA VAL A 153 -10.81 6.63 3.56
C VAL A 153 -11.41 6.74 4.95
N ARG A 154 -10.57 6.68 5.99
CA ARG A 154 -10.99 6.76 7.40
C ARG A 154 -11.68 8.08 7.71
N ASP A 155 -11.10 9.19 7.26
CA ASP A 155 -11.51 10.53 7.74
C ASP A 155 -12.41 11.27 6.76
N ARG A 156 -12.42 10.88 5.46
CA ARG A 156 -13.32 11.32 4.37
C ARG A 156 -13.26 12.80 4.00
N MET A 157 -13.07 13.68 4.97
CA MET A 157 -12.99 15.13 4.87
C MET A 157 -11.92 15.70 5.82
N CYS A 158 -11.61 16.99 5.68
CA CYS A 158 -10.73 17.71 6.59
C CYS A 158 -11.21 17.60 8.04
N ILE A 159 -10.31 17.31 8.99
CA ILE A 159 -10.64 17.14 10.42
C ILE A 159 -10.99 18.43 11.18
N VAL A 160 -11.20 19.56 10.49
CA VAL A 160 -11.63 20.79 11.16
C VAL A 160 -13.16 20.77 11.20
N PRO A 161 -13.82 20.94 12.36
CA PRO A 161 -15.25 20.67 12.56
C PRO A 161 -16.22 21.22 11.50
N TRP A 162 -15.95 22.43 11.00
CA TRP A 162 -16.81 23.08 10.00
C TRP A 162 -16.34 22.90 8.55
N CYS A 163 -15.24 22.18 8.31
CA CYS A 163 -14.64 22.05 6.98
C CYS A 163 -15.17 20.81 6.25
N ARG A 164 -15.77 21.02 5.08
CA ARG A 164 -16.31 19.93 4.24
C ARG A 164 -15.39 19.54 3.07
N ARG A 165 -14.11 19.92 3.08
CA ARG A 165 -13.18 19.61 1.99
C ARG A 165 -12.86 18.10 1.99
N PRO A 166 -13.04 17.37 0.87
CA PRO A 166 -12.73 15.94 0.80
C PRO A 166 -11.27 15.63 1.10
N ALA A 167 -11.01 14.54 1.83
CA ALA A 167 -9.67 14.17 2.31
C ALA A 167 -8.65 13.95 1.18
N ARG A 168 -9.09 13.45 0.01
CA ARG A 168 -8.27 13.30 -1.21
C ARG A 168 -7.70 14.64 -1.75
N HIS A 169 -8.25 15.77 -1.31
CA HIS A 169 -7.82 17.11 -1.68
C HIS A 169 -7.16 17.85 -0.50
N CYS A 170 -6.80 17.12 0.55
CA CYS A 170 -6.14 17.61 1.75
C CYS A 170 -4.68 17.16 1.79
N ASP A 171 -3.88 17.90 2.56
CA ASP A 171 -2.54 17.49 2.93
C ASP A 171 -2.61 16.35 3.95
N PHE A 172 -1.58 15.51 3.96
CA PHE A 172 -1.34 14.56 5.05
C PHE A 172 -0.62 15.32 6.16
N ASP A 173 -1.28 15.49 7.30
CA ASP A 173 -0.78 16.29 8.42
C ASP A 173 -0.53 15.40 9.64
N HIS A 174 0.71 15.43 10.16
CA HIS A 174 1.08 14.71 11.37
C HIS A 174 0.51 15.39 12.61
N LEU A 175 -0.14 14.68 13.53
CA LEU A 175 -0.69 15.30 14.75
C LEU A 175 0.44 15.80 15.66
N GLN A 176 1.34 14.89 16.03
CA GLN A 176 2.64 15.16 16.62
C GLN A 176 3.65 15.38 15.48
N GLN A 177 4.28 16.56 15.42
CA GLN A 177 5.09 16.94 14.26
C GLN A 177 6.35 16.07 14.16
N TRP A 178 6.68 15.63 12.94
CA TRP A 178 7.86 14.79 12.69
C TRP A 178 9.17 15.48 13.08
N ALA A 179 9.36 16.74 12.67
CA ALA A 179 10.61 17.48 12.88
C ALA A 179 10.75 18.06 14.29
N LYS A 180 9.64 18.49 14.89
CA LYS A 180 9.63 19.20 16.18
C LYS A 180 9.44 18.25 17.36
N ASP A 181 8.53 17.29 17.22
CA ASP A 181 8.03 16.48 18.33
C ASP A 181 8.40 14.99 18.16
N ASN A 182 9.21 14.67 17.15
CA ASN A 182 9.65 13.32 16.81
C ASN A 182 8.49 12.34 16.49
N GLY A 183 7.36 12.86 15.99
CA GLY A 183 6.18 12.06 15.68
C GLY A 183 6.37 11.07 14.52
N SER A 184 5.76 9.89 14.64
CA SER A 184 5.84 8.85 13.61
C SER A 184 4.94 9.14 12.41
N THR A 185 5.33 8.64 11.23
CA THR A 185 4.46 8.66 10.04
C THR A 185 3.57 7.42 10.08
N SER A 186 2.43 7.52 10.74
CA SER A 186 1.51 6.40 10.96
C SER A 186 0.06 6.85 10.81
N THR A 187 -0.85 5.89 10.67
CA THR A 187 -2.29 6.16 10.68
C THR A 187 -2.75 6.72 12.03
N ALA A 188 -2.10 6.32 13.13
CA ALA A 188 -2.39 6.81 14.48
C ALA A 188 -1.89 8.24 14.75
N ASN A 189 -0.92 8.74 13.98
CA ASN A 189 -0.35 10.08 14.14
C ASN A 189 -0.62 10.99 12.93
N ALA A 190 -1.67 10.73 12.15
CA ALA A 190 -1.96 11.55 10.97
C ALA A 190 -3.44 11.75 10.70
N ALA A 191 -3.76 12.85 10.03
CA ALA A 191 -5.10 13.23 9.63
C ALA A 191 -5.09 14.07 8.33
N PRO A 192 -6.18 14.09 7.56
CA PRO A 192 -6.31 14.98 6.43
C PRO A 192 -6.61 16.41 6.90
N ARG A 193 -5.81 17.36 6.44
CA ARG A 193 -6.04 18.79 6.69
C ARG A 193 -5.90 19.57 5.40
N CYS A 194 -6.91 20.37 5.04
CA CYS A 194 -6.80 21.14 3.79
C CYS A 194 -5.68 22.18 3.92
N ARG A 195 -5.10 22.61 2.79
CA ARG A 195 -3.96 23.54 2.78
C ARG A 195 -4.15 24.76 3.69
N LYS A 196 -5.35 25.37 3.66
CA LYS A 196 -5.74 26.48 4.54
C LYS A 196 -5.63 26.11 6.02
N HIS A 197 -6.26 25.02 6.43
CA HIS A 197 -6.28 24.61 7.83
C HIS A 197 -4.94 24.04 8.29
N HIS A 198 -4.15 23.47 7.38
CA HIS A 198 -2.79 23.01 7.65
C HIS A 198 -1.87 24.18 8.00
N GLN A 199 -1.98 25.29 7.28
CA GLN A 199 -1.31 26.53 7.65
C GLN A 199 -1.83 27.09 8.99
N LEU A 200 -3.15 27.01 9.21
CA LEU A 200 -3.79 27.51 10.43
C LEU A 200 -3.34 26.77 11.70
N LYS A 201 -2.97 25.50 11.59
CA LYS A 201 -2.60 24.65 12.73
C LYS A 201 -1.53 25.26 13.64
N ASN A 202 -0.59 25.99 13.05
CA ASN A 202 0.53 26.60 13.76
C ASN A 202 0.32 28.11 14.00
N ALA A 203 -0.86 28.64 13.68
CA ALA A 203 -1.16 30.05 13.88
C ALA A 203 -1.34 30.36 15.38
N PRO A 204 -0.81 31.49 15.88
CA PRO A 204 -0.94 31.87 17.28
C PRO A 204 -2.41 31.89 17.75
N GLY A 205 -2.66 31.38 18.96
CA GLY A 205 -3.99 31.35 19.58
C GLY A 205 -4.94 30.26 19.07
N TRP A 206 -4.57 29.51 18.03
CA TRP A 206 -5.34 28.35 17.58
C TRP A 206 -4.88 27.09 18.31
N ILE A 207 -5.83 26.32 18.85
CA ILE A 207 -5.57 25.02 19.48
C ILE A 207 -6.36 23.96 18.72
N HIS A 208 -5.71 22.87 18.34
CA HIS A 208 -6.35 21.77 17.62
C HIS A 208 -6.05 20.45 18.33
N SER A 209 -7.06 19.62 18.47
CA SER A 209 -6.88 18.22 18.89
C SER A 209 -7.65 17.29 17.96
N TYR A 210 -7.10 16.10 17.76
CA TYR A 210 -7.76 15.07 16.99
C TYR A 210 -7.42 13.69 17.56
N ASP A 211 -8.46 12.90 17.77
CA ASP A 211 -8.35 11.51 18.18
C ASP A 211 -8.67 10.61 16.97
N PRO A 212 -7.65 9.99 16.36
CA PRO A 212 -7.85 9.11 15.21
C PRO A 212 -8.54 7.78 15.55
N VAL A 213 -8.57 7.35 16.82
CA VAL A 213 -9.24 6.12 17.26
C VAL A 213 -10.74 6.37 17.35
N HIS A 214 -11.15 7.38 18.12
CA HIS A 214 -12.56 7.69 18.33
C HIS A 214 -13.15 8.64 17.27
N GLY A 215 -12.29 9.23 16.44
CA GLY A 215 -12.69 10.09 15.33
C GLY A 215 -13.17 11.49 15.76
N THR A 216 -12.86 11.90 16.99
CA THR A 216 -13.28 13.16 17.57
C THR A 216 -12.24 14.25 17.27
N SER A 217 -12.70 15.39 16.78
CA SER A 217 -11.87 16.57 16.51
C SER A 217 -12.33 17.75 17.35
N SER A 218 -11.40 18.55 17.84
CA SER A 218 -11.72 19.85 18.45
C SER A 218 -10.82 20.95 17.88
N THR A 219 -11.37 22.16 17.77
CA THR A 219 -10.62 23.35 17.39
C THR A 219 -11.08 24.53 18.22
N THR A 220 -10.14 25.12 18.96
CA THR A 220 -10.32 26.37 19.71
C THR A 220 -9.72 27.53 18.92
N THR A 221 -10.52 28.57 18.74
CA THR A 221 -10.13 29.82 18.08
C THR A 221 -9.32 30.72 19.04
N PRO A 222 -8.61 31.75 18.54
CA PRO A 222 -7.91 32.72 19.38
C PRO A 222 -8.81 33.51 20.35
N LEU A 223 -10.12 33.51 20.09
CA LEU A 223 -11.12 34.13 20.96
C LEU A 223 -11.62 33.18 22.07
N GLY A 224 -11.06 31.98 22.19
CA GLY A 224 -11.41 30.99 23.21
C GLY A 224 -12.64 30.13 22.87
N VAL A 225 -13.29 30.34 21.72
CA VAL A 225 -14.43 29.52 21.30
C VAL A 225 -13.95 28.17 20.78
N THR A 226 -14.50 27.08 21.31
CA THR A 226 -14.19 25.70 20.92
C THR A 226 -15.34 25.08 20.11
N TYR A 227 -14.97 24.47 18.99
CA TYR A 227 -15.87 23.68 18.16
C TYR A 227 -15.42 22.22 18.19
N THR A 228 -16.38 21.31 18.19
CA THR A 228 -16.12 19.86 18.21
C THR A 228 -16.92 19.19 17.12
N ASP A 229 -16.35 18.18 16.49
CA ASP A 229 -17.05 17.31 15.54
C ASP A 229 -16.57 15.87 15.70
N LYS A 230 -17.43 14.92 15.36
CA LYS A 230 -17.13 13.49 15.36
C LYS A 230 -17.35 12.93 13.96
N ARG A 231 -16.29 12.36 13.38
CA ARG A 231 -16.39 11.75 12.06
C ARG A 231 -17.38 10.58 12.09
N GLU A 232 -18.11 10.42 11.00
CA GLU A 232 -18.91 9.21 10.76
C GLU A 232 -17.98 8.03 10.46
N THR A 233 -18.21 6.87 11.09
CA THR A 233 -17.43 5.66 10.83
C THR A 233 -17.74 5.13 9.43
N VAL A 234 -16.74 4.53 8.77
CA VAL A 234 -16.91 3.95 7.43
C VAL A 234 -17.90 2.78 7.46
N LEU A 235 -17.87 2.02 8.55
CA LEU A 235 -18.82 0.96 8.87
C LEU A 235 -19.29 1.16 10.31
N PRO A 236 -20.56 0.85 10.63
CA PRO A 236 -21.01 0.82 12.02
C PRO A 236 -20.19 -0.21 12.81
N PRO A 237 -19.70 0.13 14.01
CA PRO A 237 -19.00 -0.83 14.84
C PRO A 237 -19.96 -1.97 15.22
N ARG A 238 -19.46 -3.22 15.27
CA ARG A 238 -20.22 -4.32 15.88
C ARG A 238 -20.53 -3.94 17.32
N SER A 239 -21.79 -4.06 17.72
CA SER A 239 -22.16 -3.92 19.13
C SER A 239 -21.35 -4.92 19.95
N SER A 240 -20.77 -4.44 21.04
CA SER A 240 -20.31 -5.31 22.12
C SER A 240 -21.54 -5.74 22.94
N GLU A 241 -22.52 -6.36 22.30
CA GLU A 241 -23.44 -7.21 23.03
C GLU A 241 -22.74 -8.55 23.15
N THR A 242 -22.16 -8.72 24.33
CA THR A 242 -21.58 -9.94 24.84
C THR A 242 -22.44 -11.13 24.44
N ASP A 243 -21.82 -12.11 23.77
CA ASP A 243 -22.15 -13.52 23.96
C ASP A 243 -22.01 -13.83 25.45
N SER A 244 -22.97 -13.40 26.26
CA SER A 244 -23.23 -14.01 27.56
C SER A 244 -24.16 -15.18 27.27
N ALA A 245 -23.62 -16.19 26.61
CA ALA A 245 -24.15 -17.53 26.76
C ALA A 245 -23.99 -17.86 28.24
N THR A 246 -25.07 -17.69 29.00
CA THR A 246 -25.24 -18.26 30.33
C THR A 246 -24.95 -19.75 30.24
N ASP A 247 -23.77 -20.15 30.69
CA ASP A 247 -23.36 -21.53 30.90
C ASP A 247 -23.96 -22.05 32.22
N GLU A 248 -25.29 -21.93 32.35
CA GLU A 248 -26.03 -22.56 33.44
C GLU A 248 -26.65 -23.85 32.88
N PRO A 249 -26.15 -25.04 33.28
CA PRO A 249 -26.74 -26.28 32.82
C PRO A 249 -28.17 -26.40 33.36
N PRO A 250 -29.12 -26.94 32.57
CA PRO A 250 -30.50 -27.07 33.03
C PRO A 250 -30.58 -28.03 34.23
N PRO A 251 -31.51 -27.78 35.18
CA PRO A 251 -31.66 -28.65 36.33
C PRO A 251 -32.29 -30.00 35.95
N PHE A 252 -31.60 -31.06 36.38
CA PHE A 252 -31.91 -32.51 36.40
C PHE A 252 -31.79 -33.29 35.09
#